data_AF-A0A6M8HQW0-F1
#
_entry.id   AF-A0A6M8HQW0-F1
#
_cell.length_a   1.000
_cell.length_b   1.000
_cell.length_c   1.000
_cell.angle_alpha   90.00
_cell.angle_beta   90.00
_cell.angle_gamma   90.00
#
_symmetry.space_group_name_H-M   'P 1'
#
loop_
_entity.id
_entity.type
_entity.pdbx_description
1 polymer ?
#
loop_
_entity_poly.entity_id
_entity_poly.type
_entity_poly.pdbx_seq_one_letter_code
_entity_poly.pdbx_strand_id
1 'polypeptide(L)'
;MLLYHYTSLTRLGPISVHGLWKGDVVLGTERPGELLATANAVWLTTDTCFKEHGLSKEKREVRLTVDISNSDDRLTAWVPWARKNVNPVWFAGLVDSGGGDRKAETWFIYDGIIPAYWIKKAARVGTGRLITRWADGRIIGRPDGRTSKMLKDWSDFTASRPRLVA
;
A
#
# COMPACT_ATOMS: atom_id res chain seq x y z
N MET A 1 -0.40 10.09 -10.38
CA MET A 1 0.95 9.59 -10.07
C MET A 1 0.91 8.09 -10.12
N LEU A 2 1.92 7.47 -10.75
CA LEU A 2 2.05 6.03 -10.76
C LEU A 2 2.87 5.59 -9.55
N LEU A 3 2.26 4.74 -8.72
CA LEU A 3 2.85 4.16 -7.53
C LEU A 3 2.81 2.65 -7.61
N TYR A 4 3.67 2.00 -6.84
CA TYR A 4 3.83 0.55 -6.82
C TYR A 4 3.47 -0.01 -5.46
N HIS A 5 2.72 -1.11 -5.47
CA HIS A 5 2.46 -1.93 -4.29
C HIS A 5 2.96 -3.35 -4.54
N TYR A 6 3.78 -3.87 -3.64
CA TYR A 6 4.28 -5.24 -3.71
C TYR A 6 3.42 -6.16 -2.84
N THR A 7 3.04 -7.30 -3.40
CA THR A 7 2.18 -8.28 -2.72
C THR A 7 2.49 -9.70 -3.18
N SER A 8 1.79 -10.68 -2.59
CA SER A 8 1.87 -12.08 -3.02
C SER A 8 0.81 -12.41 -4.07
N LEU A 9 1.03 -13.46 -4.87
CA LEU A 9 0.01 -13.91 -5.83
C LEU A 9 -1.32 -14.27 -5.15
N THR A 10 -1.24 -14.90 -3.99
CA THR A 10 -2.41 -15.35 -3.21
C THR A 10 -3.30 -14.19 -2.74
N ARG A 11 -2.79 -12.95 -2.74
CA ARG A 11 -3.58 -11.76 -2.38
C ARG A 11 -4.36 -11.16 -3.55
N LEU A 12 -4.10 -11.55 -4.80
CA LEU A 12 -4.79 -10.97 -5.95
C LEU A 12 -6.29 -11.23 -5.96
N GLY A 13 -6.74 -12.39 -5.49
CA GLY A 13 -8.17 -12.69 -5.35
C GLY A 13 -8.88 -11.69 -4.42
N PRO A 14 -8.49 -11.61 -3.13
CA PRO A 14 -9.04 -10.61 -2.21
C PRO A 14 -8.90 -9.17 -2.71
N ILE A 15 -7.76 -8.79 -3.31
CA ILE A 15 -7.53 -7.45 -3.85
C ILE A 15 -8.51 -7.11 -4.98
N SER A 16 -8.86 -8.08 -5.83
CA SER A 16 -9.83 -7.86 -6.90
C SER A 16 -11.23 -7.54 -6.38
N VAL A 17 -11.58 -8.04 -5.19
CA VAL A 17 -12.92 -7.87 -4.60
C VAL A 17 -12.98 -6.61 -3.74
N HIS A 18 -11.96 -6.34 -2.95
CA HIS A 18 -12.02 -5.31 -1.90
C HIS A 18 -11.02 -4.15 -2.11
N GLY A 19 -10.19 -4.19 -3.15
CA GLY A 19 -9.12 -3.21 -3.37
C GLY A 19 -7.88 -3.49 -2.52
N LEU A 20 -7.04 -2.48 -2.29
CA LEU A 20 -6.00 -2.51 -1.24
C LEU A 20 -6.53 -1.74 -0.05
N TRP A 21 -6.76 -2.41 1.08
CA TRP A 21 -7.38 -1.79 2.27
C TRP A 21 -6.61 -2.01 3.57
N LYS A 22 -5.63 -2.93 3.56
CA LYS A 22 -4.85 -3.26 4.75
C LYS A 22 -3.36 -3.10 4.49
N GLY A 23 -2.72 -2.34 5.37
CA GLY A 23 -1.29 -2.38 5.60
C GLY A 23 -1.03 -1.90 7.02
N ASP A 24 -0.21 -2.65 7.75
CA ASP A 24 0.12 -2.29 9.13
C ASP A 24 1.34 -1.33 9.04
N VAL A 25 1.11 -0.05 9.31
CA VAL A 25 2.16 0.96 9.47
C VAL A 25 2.56 0.97 10.93
N VAL A 26 3.79 0.56 11.21
CA VAL A 26 4.32 0.51 12.56
C VAL A 26 4.56 1.92 13.07
N LEU A 27 3.96 2.27 14.21
CA LEU A 27 4.17 3.54 14.92
C LEU A 27 5.24 3.38 16.01
N GLY A 28 5.41 2.16 16.50
CA GLY A 28 6.37 1.78 17.52
C GLY A 28 5.68 1.20 18.75
N THR A 29 6.40 1.19 19.87
CA THR A 29 5.87 0.81 21.19
C THR A 29 6.02 2.01 22.11
N GLU A 30 5.02 2.34 22.93
CA GLU A 30 5.15 3.43 23.90
C GLU A 30 6.13 3.06 25.02
N ARG A 31 6.14 1.77 25.45
CA ARG A 31 7.12 1.22 26.40
C ARG A 31 7.68 -0.14 25.98
N PRO A 32 8.92 -0.51 26.41
CA PRO A 32 9.46 -1.85 26.21
C PRO A 32 8.54 -2.92 26.80
N GLY A 33 8.15 -3.92 26.00
CA GLY A 33 7.25 -5.01 26.40
C GLY A 33 5.77 -4.80 26.09
N GLU A 34 5.38 -3.66 25.51
CA GLU A 34 4.01 -3.42 25.05
C GLU A 34 3.74 -3.93 23.63
N LEU A 35 2.45 -4.10 23.31
CA LEU A 35 2.01 -4.41 21.95
C LEU A 35 2.40 -3.30 20.98
N LEU A 36 2.81 -3.70 19.79
CA LEU A 36 3.19 -2.79 18.72
C LEU A 36 1.98 -1.95 18.31
N ALA A 37 2.10 -0.63 18.48
CA ALA A 37 1.11 0.30 17.96
C ALA A 37 1.24 0.33 16.43
N THR A 38 0.13 0.07 15.75
CA THR A 38 0.04 0.13 14.29
C THR A 38 -1.11 1.00 13.85
N ALA A 39 -0.91 1.71 12.74
CA ALA A 39 -1.98 2.35 12.02
C ALA A 39 -2.28 1.57 10.72
N ASN A 40 -3.53 1.56 10.29
CA ASN A 40 -3.90 0.88 9.05
C ASN A 40 -3.76 1.83 7.86
N ALA A 41 -2.74 1.63 7.02
CA ALA A 41 -2.54 2.37 5.78
C ALA A 41 -1.89 1.49 4.71
N VAL A 42 -2.17 1.76 3.43
CA VAL A 42 -1.57 0.99 2.34
C VAL A 42 -0.18 1.54 2.01
N TRP A 43 0.83 0.67 2.08
CA TRP A 43 2.20 0.99 1.66
C TRP A 43 2.32 1.06 0.14
N LEU A 44 2.96 2.13 -0.34
CA LEU A 44 3.21 2.41 -1.75
C LEU A 44 4.64 2.90 -1.93
N THR A 45 5.18 2.79 -3.15
CA THR A 45 6.48 3.35 -3.49
C THR A 45 6.55 3.85 -4.93
N THR A 46 7.38 4.85 -5.21
CA THR A 46 7.76 5.23 -6.57
C THR A 46 8.90 4.37 -7.14
N ASP A 47 9.57 3.58 -6.30
CA ASP A 47 10.65 2.70 -6.74
C ASP A 47 10.07 1.46 -7.45
N THR A 48 10.63 1.17 -8.63
CA THR A 48 10.28 -0.02 -9.42
C THR A 48 11.09 -1.25 -9.03
N CYS A 49 12.20 -1.06 -8.30
CA CYS A 49 13.10 -2.08 -7.84
C CYS A 49 12.56 -2.73 -6.57
N PHE A 50 12.20 -4.00 -6.64
CA PHE A 50 11.65 -4.74 -5.50
C PHE A 50 12.68 -5.08 -4.40
N LYS A 51 13.97 -4.87 -4.68
CA LYS A 51 15.02 -5.11 -3.70
C LYS A 51 14.95 -4.01 -2.63
N GLU A 52 15.23 -4.40 -1.38
CA GLU A 52 15.43 -3.45 -0.29
C GLU A 52 14.17 -2.59 -0.01
N HIS A 53 13.12 -3.25 0.49
CA HIS A 53 11.88 -2.60 0.95
C HIS A 53 11.36 -3.20 2.27
N GLY A 54 12.19 -3.92 3.02
CA GLY A 54 11.76 -4.60 4.25
C GLY A 54 10.74 -5.74 4.07
N LEU A 55 10.30 -6.05 2.83
CA LEU A 55 9.32 -7.12 2.59
C LEU A 55 9.97 -8.51 2.57
N SER A 56 9.25 -9.53 3.03
CA SER A 56 9.66 -10.93 2.85
C SER A 56 9.57 -11.37 1.38
N LYS A 57 10.20 -12.50 1.03
CA LYS A 57 10.24 -13.01 -0.36
C LYS A 57 8.83 -13.26 -0.93
N GLU A 58 7.92 -13.77 -0.09
CA GLU A 58 6.54 -14.09 -0.44
C GLU A 58 5.73 -12.82 -0.73
N LYS A 59 6.03 -11.73 -0.03
CA LYS A 59 5.37 -10.43 -0.21
C LYS A 59 5.88 -9.67 -1.44
N ARG A 60 6.88 -10.19 -2.16
CA ARG A 60 7.49 -9.57 -3.35
C ARG A 60 7.22 -10.35 -4.63
N GLU A 61 6.18 -11.18 -4.70
CA GLU A 61 5.91 -11.97 -5.91
C GLU A 61 5.29 -11.16 -7.05
N VAL A 62 4.45 -10.17 -6.70
CA VAL A 62 3.68 -9.37 -7.65
C VAL A 62 3.88 -7.89 -7.35
N ARG A 63 4.13 -7.09 -8.39
CA ARG A 63 4.08 -5.63 -8.34
C ARG A 63 2.80 -5.16 -9.00
N LEU A 64 1.99 -4.44 -8.25
CA LEU A 64 0.83 -3.70 -8.74
C LEU A 64 1.27 -2.29 -9.09
N THR A 65 0.76 -1.74 -10.20
CA THR A 65 0.88 -0.33 -10.54
C THR A 65 -0.47 0.33 -10.30
N VAL A 66 -0.48 1.33 -9.43
CA VAL A 66 -1.66 2.09 -9.03
C VAL A 66 -1.51 3.50 -9.54
N ASP A 67 -2.58 4.06 -10.09
CA ASP A 67 -2.65 5.47 -10.46
C ASP A 67 -3.48 6.24 -9.43
N ILE A 68 -2.83 7.13 -8.67
CA ILE A 68 -3.43 7.95 -7.62
C ILE A 68 -3.13 9.42 -7.91
N SER A 69 -4.10 10.32 -7.76
CA SER A 69 -3.84 11.75 -7.92
C SER A 69 -2.77 12.22 -6.93
N ASN A 70 -1.86 13.08 -7.37
CA ASN A 70 -0.91 13.77 -6.47
C ASN A 70 -1.61 14.75 -5.53
N SER A 71 -2.85 15.14 -5.83
CA SER A 71 -3.69 15.98 -4.99
C SER A 71 -4.64 15.21 -4.08
N ASP A 72 -4.57 13.87 -4.04
CA ASP A 72 -5.39 13.07 -3.13
C ASP A 72 -4.89 13.28 -1.69
N ASP A 73 -5.76 13.78 -0.83
CA ASP A 73 -5.45 14.15 0.57
C ASP A 73 -5.12 12.95 1.46
N ARG A 74 -5.42 11.73 1.01
CA ARG A 74 -5.08 10.48 1.71
C ARG A 74 -3.70 9.95 1.37
N LEU A 75 -3.06 10.47 0.33
CA LEU A 75 -1.73 10.04 -0.09
C LEU A 75 -0.66 10.89 0.60
N THR A 76 0.10 10.27 1.50
CA THR A 76 1.12 10.95 2.31
C THR A 76 2.50 10.39 2.04
N ALA A 77 3.49 11.27 1.83
CA ALA A 77 4.90 10.89 1.77
C ALA A 77 5.33 10.38 3.17
N TRP A 78 5.93 9.19 3.22
CA TRP A 78 6.14 8.50 4.49
C TRP A 78 7.15 9.22 5.38
N VAL A 79 8.31 9.64 4.86
CA VAL A 79 9.39 10.21 5.70
C VAL A 79 8.95 11.45 6.49
N PRO A 80 8.35 12.50 5.88
CA PRO A 80 7.92 13.69 6.64
C PRO A 80 6.85 13.37 7.69
N TRP A 81 5.94 12.45 7.38
CA TRP A 81 4.89 12.02 8.30
C TRP A 81 5.46 11.17 9.44
N ALA A 82 6.33 10.22 9.14
CA ALA A 82 6.89 9.28 10.11
C ALA A 82 7.81 9.97 11.12
N ARG A 83 8.56 11.01 10.70
CA ARG A 83 9.36 11.82 11.63
C ARG A 83 8.55 12.48 12.74
N LYS A 84 7.24 12.68 12.53
CA LYS A 84 6.31 13.26 13.52
C LYS A 84 5.53 12.20 14.29
N ASN A 85 5.28 11.06 13.67
CA ASN A 85 4.28 10.08 14.14
C ASN A 85 4.86 8.72 14.55
N VAL A 86 6.12 8.45 14.25
CA VAL A 86 6.79 7.18 14.54
C VAL A 86 7.91 7.40 15.54
N ASN A 87 8.02 6.52 16.52
CA ASN A 87 9.13 6.55 17.47
C ASN A 87 10.49 6.55 16.73
N PRO A 88 11.47 7.40 17.09
CA PRO A 88 12.73 7.53 16.36
C PRO A 88 13.52 6.24 16.17
N VAL A 89 13.51 5.34 17.16
CA VAL A 89 14.19 4.03 17.08
C VAL A 89 13.53 3.13 16.04
N TRP A 90 12.20 3.10 16.04
CA TRP A 90 11.42 2.35 15.06
C TRP A 90 11.55 2.95 13.66
N PHE A 91 11.55 4.28 13.54
CA PHE A 91 11.81 4.98 12.29
C PHE A 91 13.15 4.55 11.70
N ALA A 92 14.24 4.62 12.48
CA ALA A 92 15.57 4.24 12.04
C ALA A 92 15.63 2.76 11.61
N GLY A 93 15.04 1.85 12.39
CA GLY A 93 15.00 0.42 12.05
C GLY A 93 14.21 0.11 10.78
N LEU A 94 13.08 0.81 10.55
CA LEU A 94 12.31 0.67 9.31
C LEU A 94 13.07 1.20 8.11
N VAL A 95 13.73 2.35 8.23
CA VAL A 95 14.59 2.91 7.18
C VAL A 95 15.72 1.94 6.84
N ASP A 96 16.45 1.46 7.83
CA ASP A 96 17.61 0.57 7.64
C ASP A 96 17.21 -0.76 6.97
N SER A 97 16.18 -1.43 7.51
CA SER A 97 15.66 -2.69 6.93
C SER A 97 15.03 -2.52 5.55
N GLY A 98 14.62 -1.30 5.20
CA GLY A 98 14.12 -0.92 3.89
C GLY A 98 15.17 -0.35 2.93
N GLY A 99 16.47 -0.48 3.21
CA GLY A 99 17.52 -0.06 2.26
C GLY A 99 17.96 1.41 2.40
N GLY A 100 17.72 2.02 3.55
CA GLY A 100 18.26 3.32 3.92
C GLY A 100 17.43 4.51 3.44
N ASP A 101 17.92 5.71 3.78
CA ASP A 101 17.18 6.97 3.62
C ASP A 101 16.71 7.21 2.18
N ARG A 102 17.57 6.98 1.19
CA ARG A 102 17.21 7.16 -0.23
C ARG A 102 16.04 6.27 -0.66
N LYS A 103 15.94 5.05 -0.12
CA LYS A 103 14.80 4.17 -0.39
C LYS A 103 13.56 4.67 0.32
N ALA A 104 13.69 5.06 1.58
CA ALA A 104 12.60 5.60 2.39
C ALA A 104 11.91 6.83 1.75
N GLU A 105 12.66 7.69 1.07
CA GLU A 105 12.13 8.85 0.35
C GLU A 105 11.17 8.49 -0.79
N THR A 106 11.24 7.25 -1.29
CA THR A 106 10.32 6.76 -2.32
C THR A 106 9.00 6.24 -1.75
N TRP A 107 8.87 6.13 -0.42
CA TRP A 107 7.73 5.47 0.22
C TRP A 107 6.58 6.44 0.49
N PHE A 108 5.38 5.91 0.30
CA PHE A 108 4.14 6.59 0.57
C PHE A 108 3.24 5.68 1.39
N ILE A 109 2.38 6.28 2.18
CA ILE A 109 1.26 5.62 2.82
C ILE A 109 -0.04 6.23 2.30
N TYR A 110 -1.03 5.38 2.09
CA TYR A 110 -2.35 5.80 1.68
C TYR A 110 -3.37 5.48 2.78
N ASP A 111 -3.98 6.53 3.33
CA ASP A 111 -4.97 6.43 4.40
C ASP A 111 -6.35 6.06 3.83
N GLY A 112 -6.62 4.75 3.78
CA GLY A 112 -7.90 4.21 3.35
C GLY A 112 -7.74 3.11 2.31
N ILE A 113 -8.72 3.06 1.40
CA ILE A 113 -8.84 1.97 0.44
C ILE A 113 -8.49 2.48 -0.95
N ILE A 114 -7.59 1.77 -1.62
CA ILE A 114 -7.29 1.95 -3.03
C ILE A 114 -8.18 0.96 -3.81
N PRO A 115 -9.18 1.44 -4.56
CA PRO A 115 -10.07 0.56 -5.29
C PRO A 115 -9.33 -0.27 -6.35
N ALA A 116 -9.83 -1.48 -6.64
CA ALA A 116 -9.20 -2.37 -7.61
C ALA A 116 -9.08 -1.75 -9.02
N TYR A 117 -9.99 -0.86 -9.41
CA TYR A 117 -9.95 -0.18 -10.72
C TYR A 117 -8.90 0.93 -10.83
N TRP A 118 -8.30 1.35 -9.70
CA TRP A 118 -7.11 2.22 -9.69
C TRP A 118 -5.84 1.43 -10.02
N ILE A 119 -5.88 0.11 -9.88
CA ILE A 119 -4.76 -0.78 -10.24
C ILE A 119 -4.76 -0.96 -11.76
N LYS A 120 -3.79 -0.32 -12.42
CA LYS A 120 -3.66 -0.29 -13.87
C LYS A 120 -2.92 -1.49 -14.43
N LYS A 121 -1.97 -2.04 -13.67
CA LYS A 121 -1.13 -3.16 -14.10
C LYS A 121 -0.78 -4.06 -12.92
N ALA A 122 -0.56 -5.34 -13.20
CA ALA A 122 0.04 -6.29 -12.28
C ALA A 122 1.09 -7.11 -13.02
N ALA A 123 2.26 -7.31 -12.42
CA ALA A 123 3.36 -8.07 -13.02
C ALA A 123 4.09 -8.92 -11.98
N ARG A 124 4.56 -10.10 -12.39
CA ARG A 124 5.46 -10.92 -11.56
C ARG A 124 6.83 -10.25 -11.45
N VAL A 125 7.34 -10.13 -10.23
CA VAL A 125 8.56 -9.37 -9.93
C VAL A 125 9.83 -10.04 -10.46
N GLY A 126 9.88 -11.38 -10.52
CA GLY A 126 11.05 -12.11 -11.02
C GLY A 126 11.08 -12.30 -12.54
N THR A 127 9.93 -12.30 -13.22
CA THR A 127 9.85 -12.60 -14.66
C THR A 127 9.38 -11.42 -15.50
N GLY A 128 8.86 -10.35 -14.86
CA GLY A 128 8.19 -9.25 -15.56
C GLY A 128 6.86 -9.66 -16.21
N ARG A 129 6.44 -10.93 -16.14
CA ARG A 129 5.25 -11.43 -16.82
C ARG A 129 4.01 -10.70 -16.31
N LEU A 130 3.29 -10.08 -17.25
CA LEU A 130 2.05 -9.39 -16.95
C LEU A 130 0.97 -10.37 -16.51
N ILE A 131 0.20 -9.94 -15.52
CA ILE A 131 -1.05 -10.56 -15.08
C ILE A 131 -2.14 -9.66 -15.63
N THR A 132 -2.87 -10.14 -16.63
CA THR A 132 -3.84 -9.34 -17.38
C THR A 132 -5.27 -9.47 -16.83
N ARG A 133 -5.51 -10.49 -15.99
CA ARG A 133 -6.81 -10.77 -15.39
C ARG A 133 -6.71 -11.09 -13.91
N TRP A 134 -7.73 -10.70 -13.16
CA TRP A 134 -7.99 -11.16 -11.81
C TRP A 134 -8.36 -12.65 -11.81
N ALA A 135 -8.36 -13.28 -10.63
CA ALA A 135 -8.67 -14.71 -10.49
C ALA A 135 -10.10 -15.07 -10.96
N ASP A 136 -11.02 -14.11 -10.93
CA ASP A 136 -12.40 -14.24 -11.41
C ASP A 136 -12.58 -13.89 -12.91
N GLY A 137 -11.48 -13.71 -13.63
CA GLY A 137 -11.47 -13.47 -15.08
C GLY A 137 -11.63 -12.00 -15.51
N ARG A 138 -11.91 -11.07 -14.60
CA ARG A 138 -12.00 -9.63 -14.91
C ARG A 138 -10.65 -9.08 -15.35
N ILE A 139 -10.65 -8.12 -16.29
CA ILE A 139 -9.43 -7.51 -16.82
C ILE A 139 -8.89 -6.47 -15.83
N ILE A 140 -7.58 -6.54 -15.53
CA ILE A 140 -6.92 -5.56 -14.66
C ILE A 140 -6.87 -4.20 -15.38
N GLY A 141 -7.16 -3.12 -14.65
CA GLY A 141 -7.12 -1.75 -15.16
C GLY A 141 -8.37 -1.31 -15.94
N ARG A 142 -9.41 -2.15 -16.05
CA ARG A 142 -10.71 -1.76 -16.64
C ARG A 142 -11.77 -1.57 -15.56
N PRO A 143 -12.57 -0.48 -15.60
CA PRO A 143 -13.78 -0.36 -14.80
C PRO A 143 -14.78 -1.47 -15.17
N ASP A 144 -15.40 -2.13 -14.20
CA ASP A 144 -16.35 -3.23 -14.42
C ASP A 144 -17.81 -2.89 -14.05
N GLY A 145 -18.11 -1.60 -13.79
CA GLY A 145 -19.45 -1.10 -13.47
C GLY A 145 -19.97 -1.49 -12.08
N ARG A 146 -19.40 -2.50 -11.41
CA ARG A 146 -19.72 -2.86 -10.00
C ARG A 146 -19.10 -1.90 -9.00
N THR A 147 -18.01 -1.25 -9.40
CA THR A 147 -17.24 -0.34 -8.57
C THR A 147 -18.00 0.94 -8.19
N SER A 148 -19.00 1.42 -8.95
CA SER A 148 -19.75 2.63 -8.58
C SER A 148 -20.68 2.43 -7.38
N LYS A 149 -21.39 1.29 -7.31
CA LYS A 149 -22.24 0.92 -6.18
C LYS A 149 -21.39 0.61 -4.94
N MET A 150 -20.29 -0.13 -5.10
CA MET A 150 -19.30 -0.32 -4.03
C MET A 150 -18.69 1.01 -3.57
N LEU A 151 -18.34 1.94 -4.46
CA LEU A 151 -17.78 3.22 -4.06
C LEU A 151 -18.70 3.98 -3.11
N LYS A 152 -20.02 3.94 -3.33
CA LYS A 152 -20.99 4.57 -2.43
C LYS A 152 -21.02 3.86 -1.07
N ASP A 153 -21.23 2.54 -1.06
CA ASP A 153 -21.30 1.75 0.17
C ASP A 153 -19.98 1.78 0.98
N TRP A 154 -18.84 1.96 0.31
CA TRP A 154 -17.52 1.96 0.94
C TRP A 154 -17.02 3.35 1.32
N SER A 155 -17.43 4.41 0.61
CA SER A 155 -17.18 5.80 1.04
C SER A 155 -17.79 6.00 2.44
N ASP A 156 -19.02 5.51 2.62
CA ASP A 156 -19.73 5.51 3.89
C ASP A 156 -18.98 4.72 4.98
N PHE A 157 -18.38 3.56 4.63
CA PHE A 157 -17.53 2.79 5.55
C PHE A 157 -16.23 3.52 5.92
N THR A 158 -15.52 4.13 4.96
CA THR A 158 -14.26 4.83 5.24
C THR A 158 -14.45 6.13 6.02
N ALA A 159 -15.58 6.83 5.82
CA ALA A 159 -15.91 8.04 6.57
C ALA A 159 -16.08 7.79 8.09
N SER A 160 -16.35 6.54 8.48
CA SER A 160 -16.53 6.13 9.87
C SER A 160 -15.23 5.79 10.61
N ARG A 161 -14.08 5.78 9.91
CA ARG A 161 -12.77 5.43 10.50
C ARG A 161 -11.98 6.67 10.90
N PRO A 162 -11.24 6.61 12.02
CA PRO A 162 -10.26 7.64 12.35
C PRO A 162 -9.23 7.72 11.21
N ARG A 163 -9.07 8.92 10.62
CA ARG A 163 -7.98 9.19 9.67
C ARG A 163 -6.64 9.15 10.40
N LEU A 164 -5.57 8.87 9.67
CA LEU A 164 -4.22 9.19 10.13
C LEU A 164 -4.16 10.69 10.40
N VAL A 165 -4.10 11.07 11.68
CA VAL A 165 -3.93 12.46 12.08
C VAL A 165 -2.54 12.90 11.63
N ALA A 166 -2.45 14.06 10.97
CA ALA A 166 -1.22 14.61 10.41
C ALA A 166 -0.36 15.34 11.45
#